data_AF-A0A3B9NU12-F1
#
_entry.id   AF-A0A3B9NU12-F1
#
_cell.length_a   1.000
_cell.length_b   1.000
_cell.length_c   1.000
_cell.angle_alpha   90.00
_cell.angle_beta   90.00
_cell.angle_gamma   90.00
#
_symmetry.space_group_name_H-M   'P 1'
#
loop_
_entity.id
_entity.type
_entity.pdbx_description
1 polymer ?
#
loop_
_entity_poly.entity_id
_entity_poly.type
_entity_poly.pdbx_seq_one_letter_code
_entity_poly.pdbx_strand_id
1 'polypeptide(L)'
;MRLTRKSLFFYGLTDLPIAMSLFPVAVFIPRFYASDMGVPLVVIGTILFLVRWTDVITDPLVGYLSDHTRSRFGRRKVWIALATPLMMLSVFQLFLPDLGQVYMRPIYELFFNEAQINWVHLALWSFMLSVAITMMIIPYYAWGSELSTDYHERSKVTGSRAVFNSLGSLSAQLIPAMALLIFGIGGASVVLE
;
A
#
# COMPACT_ATOMS: atom_id res chain seq x y z
N MET A 1 -30.84 4.14 0.22
CA MET A 1 -31.01 5.47 0.87
C MET A 1 -30.17 6.48 0.10
N ARG A 2 -30.60 7.74 -0.02
CA ARG A 2 -29.78 8.79 -0.66
C ARG A 2 -28.62 9.18 0.26
N LEU A 3 -27.40 9.17 -0.25
CA LEU A 3 -26.21 9.52 0.51
C LEU A 3 -25.99 11.03 0.51
N THR A 4 -25.52 11.57 1.62
CA THR A 4 -25.13 12.98 1.67
C THR A 4 -23.81 13.19 0.92
N ARG A 5 -23.62 14.39 0.35
CA ARG A 5 -22.35 14.76 -0.32
C ARG A 5 -21.13 14.61 0.61
N LYS A 6 -21.31 14.87 1.90
CA LYS A 6 -20.26 14.68 2.92
C LYS A 6 -19.85 13.22 3.05
N SER A 7 -20.81 12.29 3.07
CA SER A 7 -20.52 10.85 3.13
C SER A 7 -19.74 10.38 1.91
N LEU A 8 -20.12 10.84 0.71
CA LEU A 8 -19.39 10.52 -0.54
C LEU A 8 -17.97 11.08 -0.53
N PHE A 9 -17.79 12.32 -0.04
CA PHE A 9 -16.49 12.96 0.08
C PHE A 9 -15.56 12.22 1.03
N PHE A 10 -15.98 11.95 2.28
CA PHE A 10 -15.14 11.25 3.25
C PHE A 10 -14.85 9.80 2.87
N TYR A 11 -15.82 9.11 2.27
CA TYR A 11 -15.59 7.76 1.74
C TYR A 11 -14.53 7.79 0.63
N GLY A 12 -14.70 8.66 -0.37
CA GLY A 12 -13.76 8.77 -1.48
C GLY A 12 -12.37 9.25 -1.06
N LEU A 13 -12.29 10.20 -0.12
CA LEU A 13 -11.04 10.74 0.41
C LEU A 13 -10.13 9.65 1.00
N THR A 14 -10.71 8.55 1.49
CA THR A 14 -9.94 7.41 2.03
C THR A 14 -9.12 6.71 0.94
N ASP A 15 -9.54 6.76 -0.33
CA ASP A 15 -8.84 6.11 -1.45
C ASP A 15 -7.62 6.91 -1.95
N LEU A 16 -7.60 8.22 -1.68
CA LEU A 16 -6.51 9.11 -2.08
C LEU A 16 -5.15 8.69 -1.49
N PRO A 17 -4.98 8.53 -0.16
CA PRO A 17 -3.69 8.12 0.41
C PRO A 17 -3.28 6.71 -0.01
N ILE A 18 -4.25 5.81 -0.23
CA ILE A 18 -3.99 4.45 -0.74
C ILE A 18 -3.36 4.55 -2.12
N ALA A 19 -4.02 5.24 -3.05
CA ALA A 19 -3.52 5.45 -4.41
C ALA A 19 -2.16 6.18 -4.43
N MET A 20 -1.97 7.15 -3.53
CA MET A 20 -0.69 7.86 -3.41
C MET A 20 0.46 6.95 -2.99
N SER A 21 0.21 6.01 -2.08
CA SER A 21 1.27 5.14 -1.53
C SER A 21 1.71 4.02 -2.47
N LEU A 22 0.81 3.51 -3.31
CA LEU A 22 1.09 2.33 -4.15
C LEU A 22 1.97 2.64 -5.35
N PHE A 23 1.86 3.85 -5.90
CA PHE A 23 2.63 4.23 -7.09
C PHE A 23 4.15 4.27 -6.83
N PRO A 24 4.65 4.97 -5.79
CA PRO A 24 6.07 5.00 -5.49
C PRO A 24 6.64 3.60 -5.19
N VAL A 25 5.88 2.77 -4.48
CA VAL A 25 6.31 1.39 -4.19
C VAL A 25 6.54 0.61 -5.48
N ALA A 26 5.58 0.66 -6.41
CA ALA A 26 5.65 -0.11 -7.66
C ALA A 26 6.80 0.34 -8.58
N VAL A 27 7.17 1.62 -8.54
CA VAL A 27 8.17 2.21 -9.45
C VAL A 27 9.58 2.19 -8.84
N PHE A 28 9.73 2.61 -7.59
CA PHE A 28 11.06 2.82 -6.98
C PHE A 28 11.63 1.56 -6.35
N ILE A 29 10.81 0.71 -5.71
CA ILE A 29 11.32 -0.43 -4.92
C ILE A 29 12.04 -1.47 -5.80
N PRO A 30 11.49 -1.97 -6.92
CA PRO A 30 12.20 -2.95 -7.74
C PRO A 30 13.55 -2.42 -8.24
N ARG A 31 13.61 -1.13 -8.57
CA ARG A 31 14.84 -0.49 -9.04
C ARG A 31 15.86 -0.32 -7.92
N PHE A 32 15.44 0.19 -6.76
CA PHE A 32 16.30 0.37 -5.59
C PHE A 32 16.96 -0.97 -5.18
N TYR A 33 16.19 -2.06 -5.13
CA TYR A 33 16.74 -3.37 -4.82
C TYR A 33 17.65 -3.93 -5.92
N ALA A 34 17.41 -3.59 -7.19
CA ALA A 34 18.25 -4.04 -8.30
C ALA A 34 19.57 -3.28 -8.40
N SER A 35 19.51 -1.95 -8.37
CA SER A 35 20.65 -1.04 -8.57
C SER A 35 21.47 -0.87 -7.30
N ASP A 36 20.82 -0.48 -6.19
CA ASP A 36 21.53 -0.08 -4.97
C ASP A 36 21.87 -1.28 -4.08
N MET A 37 21.00 -2.28 -4.04
CA MET A 37 21.17 -3.48 -3.21
C MET A 37 21.70 -4.69 -3.98
N GLY A 38 21.89 -4.58 -5.30
CA GLY A 38 22.47 -5.63 -6.14
C GLY A 38 21.65 -6.92 -6.23
N VAL A 39 20.35 -6.89 -5.91
CA VAL A 39 19.49 -8.08 -6.00
C VAL A 39 19.19 -8.38 -7.47
N PRO A 40 19.43 -9.61 -7.97
CA PRO A 40 19.15 -9.94 -9.36
C PRO A 40 17.67 -9.72 -9.73
N LEU A 41 17.41 -9.14 -10.90
CA LEU A 41 16.04 -8.87 -11.40
C LEU A 41 15.15 -10.11 -11.41
N VAL A 42 15.70 -11.28 -11.72
CA VAL A 42 14.97 -12.56 -11.70
C VAL A 42 14.47 -12.89 -10.28
N VAL A 43 15.27 -12.61 -9.25
CA VAL A 43 14.89 -12.82 -7.85
C VAL A 43 13.81 -11.82 -7.44
N ILE A 44 13.97 -10.54 -7.79
CA ILE A 44 12.97 -9.50 -7.53
C ILE A 44 11.63 -9.86 -8.18
N GLY A 45 11.64 -10.21 -9.46
CA GLY A 45 10.44 -10.62 -10.20
C GLY A 45 9.78 -11.85 -9.58
N THR A 46 10.57 -12.85 -9.18
CA THR A 46 10.07 -14.06 -8.52
C THR A 46 9.41 -13.73 -7.17
N ILE A 47 10.04 -12.88 -6.36
CA ILE A 47 9.48 -12.45 -5.07
C ILE A 47 8.17 -11.71 -5.26
N LEU A 48 8.14 -10.70 -6.13
CA LEU A 48 6.94 -9.91 -6.37
C LEU A 48 5.81 -10.77 -6.95
N PHE A 49 6.14 -11.75 -7.79
CA PHE A 49 5.19 -12.75 -8.26
C PHE A 49 4.65 -13.60 -7.12
N LEU A 50 5.51 -14.15 -6.26
CA LEU A 50 5.10 -14.97 -5.13
C LEU A 50 4.22 -14.19 -4.14
N VAL A 51 4.55 -12.91 -3.89
CA VAL A 51 3.70 -12.02 -3.08
C VAL A 51 2.31 -11.92 -3.69
N ARG A 52 2.18 -11.65 -4.99
CA ARG A 52 0.88 -11.63 -5.68
C ARG A 52 0.17 -12.98 -5.67
N TRP A 53 0.92 -14.07 -5.73
CA TRP A 53 0.36 -15.40 -5.62
C TRP A 53 -0.31 -15.63 -4.26
N THR A 54 0.26 -15.07 -3.18
CA THR A 54 -0.37 -15.14 -1.86
C THR A 54 -1.71 -14.40 -1.77
N ASP A 55 -1.94 -13.40 -2.63
CA ASP A 55 -3.21 -12.65 -2.69
C ASP A 55 -4.41 -13.58 -2.99
N VAL A 56 -4.19 -14.67 -3.74
CA VAL A 56 -5.21 -15.71 -4.00
C VAL A 56 -5.78 -16.31 -2.71
N ILE A 57 -4.98 -16.35 -1.64
CA ILE A 57 -5.36 -16.90 -0.34
C ILE A 57 -5.76 -15.78 0.62
N THR A 58 -4.98 -14.69 0.69
CA THR A 58 -5.21 -13.61 1.65
C THR A 58 -6.48 -12.84 1.35
N ASP A 59 -6.85 -12.63 0.08
CA ASP A 59 -8.04 -11.85 -0.30
C ASP A 59 -9.34 -12.52 0.17
N PRO A 60 -9.63 -13.82 -0.12
CA PRO A 60 -10.80 -14.50 0.41
C PRO A 60 -10.78 -14.61 1.94
N LEU A 61 -9.60 -14.84 2.53
CA LEU A 61 -9.44 -14.96 3.98
C LEU A 61 -9.85 -13.65 4.68
N VAL A 62 -9.30 -12.52 4.23
CA VAL A 62 -9.63 -11.20 4.78
C VAL A 62 -11.08 -10.84 4.50
N GLY A 63 -11.62 -11.19 3.32
CA GLY A 63 -13.05 -11.06 3.02
C GLY A 63 -13.89 -11.75 4.09
N TYR A 64 -13.66 -13.05 4.31
CA TYR A 64 -14.37 -13.84 5.31
C TYR A 64 -14.19 -13.31 6.74
N LEU A 65 -12.96 -13.04 7.18
CA LEU A 65 -12.67 -12.57 8.52
C LEU A 65 -13.28 -11.19 8.78
N SER A 66 -13.18 -10.29 7.81
CA SER A 66 -13.81 -8.98 7.90
C SER A 66 -15.33 -9.08 7.91
N ASP A 67 -15.94 -10.07 7.26
CA ASP A 67 -17.39 -10.31 7.33
C ASP A 67 -17.88 -10.80 8.70
N HIS A 68 -17.04 -11.49 9.47
CA HIS A 68 -17.40 -12.06 10.78
C HIS A 68 -16.95 -11.21 11.98
N THR A 69 -16.24 -10.11 11.73
CA THR A 69 -15.71 -9.26 12.80
C THR A 69 -16.80 -8.46 13.50
N ARG A 70 -16.96 -8.67 14.81
CA ARG A 70 -17.87 -7.90 15.67
C ARG A 70 -17.06 -6.88 16.47
N SER A 71 -17.26 -5.59 16.18
CA SER A 71 -16.60 -4.49 16.92
C SER A 71 -17.53 -3.29 17.05
N ARG A 72 -17.36 -2.54 18.16
CA ARG A 72 -18.09 -1.29 18.44
C ARG A 72 -17.87 -0.20 17.38
N PHE A 73 -16.74 -0.23 16.68
CA PHE A 73 -16.40 0.76 15.64
C PHE A 73 -16.92 0.37 14.24
N GLY A 74 -17.60 -0.77 14.15
CA GLY A 74 -18.09 -1.32 12.90
C GLY A 74 -17.17 -2.39 12.33
N ARG A 75 -17.79 -3.30 11.59
CA ARG A 75 -17.18 -4.53 11.07
C ARG A 75 -15.96 -4.29 10.17
N ARG A 76 -16.07 -3.39 9.18
CA ARG A 76 -15.03 -3.15 8.16
C ARG A 76 -13.98 -2.11 8.58
N LYS A 77 -14.38 -1.12 9.39
CA LYS A 77 -13.52 0.03 9.76
C LYS A 77 -12.34 -0.39 10.63
N VAL A 78 -12.50 -1.42 11.46
CA VAL A 78 -11.40 -1.94 12.28
C VAL A 78 -10.29 -2.54 11.42
N TRP A 79 -10.63 -3.25 10.36
CA TRP A 79 -9.64 -3.81 9.44
C TRP A 79 -8.85 -2.72 8.73
N ILE A 80 -9.52 -1.69 8.23
CA ILE A 80 -8.87 -0.52 7.63
C ILE A 80 -7.94 0.14 8.66
N ALA A 81 -8.40 0.35 9.89
CA ALA A 81 -7.61 0.98 10.94
C ALA A 81 -6.38 0.15 11.36
N LEU A 82 -6.47 -1.17 11.38
CA LEU A 82 -5.35 -2.09 11.66
C LEU A 82 -4.39 -2.21 10.47
N ALA A 83 -4.91 -2.13 9.25
CA ALA A 83 -4.12 -2.15 8.03
C ALA A 83 -3.24 -0.90 7.89
N THR A 84 -3.72 0.27 8.32
CA THR A 84 -2.98 1.54 8.23
C THR A 84 -1.58 1.48 8.85
N PRO A 85 -1.38 1.13 10.13
CA PRO A 85 -0.04 1.06 10.72
C PRO A 85 0.83 -0.02 10.07
N LEU A 86 0.25 -1.15 9.66
CA LEU A 86 0.99 -2.21 8.96
C LEU A 86 1.48 -1.73 7.58
N MET A 87 0.63 -1.00 6.84
CA MET A 87 0.99 -0.39 5.57
C MET A 87 2.08 0.65 5.75
N MET A 88 1.93 1.55 6.73
CA MET A 88 2.93 2.58 7.05
C MET A 88 4.28 1.96 7.40
N LEU A 89 4.28 0.93 8.25
CA LEU A 89 5.50 0.22 8.63
C LEU A 89 6.14 -0.47 7.44
N SER A 90 5.36 -1.16 6.60
CA SER A 90 5.88 -1.86 5.44
C SER A 90 6.47 -0.91 4.40
N VAL A 91 5.80 0.21 4.14
CA VAL A 91 6.32 1.27 3.26
C VAL A 91 7.59 1.88 3.84
N PHE A 92 7.61 2.21 5.14
CA PHE A 92 8.80 2.73 5.80
C PHE A 92 10.00 1.79 5.63
N GLN A 93 9.79 0.50 5.85
CA GLN A 93 10.87 -0.49 5.78
C GLN A 93 11.36 -0.72 4.35
N LEU A 94 10.46 -0.74 3.36
CA LEU A 94 10.84 -0.88 1.96
C LEU A 94 11.69 0.29 1.46
N PHE A 95 11.41 1.51 1.89
CA PHE A 95 12.11 2.73 1.45
C PHE A 95 13.33 3.09 2.31
N LEU A 96 13.34 2.76 3.60
CA LEU A 96 14.38 3.16 4.55
C LEU A 96 14.92 1.93 5.31
N PRO A 97 15.50 0.95 4.58
CA PRO A 97 15.97 -0.30 5.18
C PRO A 97 17.01 -0.10 6.28
N ASP A 98 17.93 0.87 6.11
CA ASP A 98 19.00 1.16 7.08
C ASP A 98 18.47 1.70 8.41
N LEU A 99 17.51 2.62 8.36
CA LEU A 99 16.83 3.10 9.56
C LEU A 99 16.02 1.98 10.21
N GLY A 100 15.46 1.08 9.42
CA GLY A 100 14.86 -0.17 9.87
C GLY A 100 15.79 -0.99 10.75
N GLN A 101 17.02 -1.22 10.31
CA GLN A 101 18.03 -1.95 11.09
C GLN A 101 18.31 -1.28 12.44
N VAL A 102 18.41 0.06 12.44
CA VAL A 102 18.71 0.82 13.65
C VAL A 102 17.56 0.77 14.65
N TYR A 103 16.34 1.07 14.20
CA TYR A 103 15.19 1.21 15.10
C TYR A 103 14.52 -0.14 15.47
N MET A 104 14.67 -1.17 14.63
CA MET A 104 14.08 -2.50 14.85
C MET A 104 15.15 -3.60 14.97
N ARG A 105 16.32 -3.23 15.48
CA ARG A 105 17.49 -4.11 15.63
C ARG A 105 17.18 -5.53 16.16
N PRO A 106 16.36 -5.75 17.22
CA PRO A 106 16.09 -7.10 17.70
C PRO A 106 15.37 -7.98 16.67
N ILE A 107 14.44 -7.38 15.90
CA ILE A 107 13.75 -8.08 14.81
C ILE A 107 14.74 -8.35 13.68
N TYR A 108 15.62 -7.40 13.39
CA TYR A 108 16.58 -7.57 12.33
C TYR A 108 17.59 -8.68 12.61
N GLU A 109 18.13 -8.74 13.83
CA GLU A 109 19.04 -9.82 14.26
C GLU A 109 18.39 -11.21 14.27
N LEU A 110 17.06 -11.28 14.46
CA LEU A 110 16.31 -12.55 14.46
C LEU A 110 16.05 -13.08 13.04
N PHE A 111 15.84 -12.19 12.07
CA PHE A 111 15.33 -12.56 10.74
C PHE A 111 16.31 -12.28 9.59
N PHE A 112 17.36 -11.47 9.80
CA PHE A 112 18.32 -11.08 8.78
C PHE A 112 19.76 -11.24 9.30
N ASN A 113 20.67 -11.69 8.43
CA ASN A 113 22.10 -11.75 8.74
C ASN A 113 22.77 -10.40 8.44
N GLU A 114 23.81 -10.04 9.19
CA GLU A 114 24.53 -8.75 9.07
C GLU A 114 25.15 -8.46 7.68
N ALA A 115 25.22 -9.48 6.82
CA ALA A 115 25.67 -9.34 5.45
C ALA A 115 24.51 -8.91 4.54
N GLN A 116 24.31 -7.58 4.46
CA GLN A 116 23.40 -6.88 3.55
C GLN A 116 21.91 -7.21 3.72
N ILE A 117 21.09 -6.17 3.87
CA ILE A 117 19.66 -6.28 3.64
C ILE A 117 19.46 -6.78 2.21
N ASN A 118 19.04 -8.03 2.08
CA ASN A 118 19.02 -8.76 0.81
C ASN A 118 17.56 -9.04 0.38
N TRP A 119 17.41 -9.91 -0.61
CA TRP A 119 16.13 -10.35 -1.15
C TRP A 119 15.11 -10.83 -0.09
N VAL A 120 15.55 -11.32 1.09
CA VAL A 120 14.65 -11.74 2.18
C VAL A 120 13.87 -10.55 2.74
N HIS A 121 14.53 -9.40 2.89
CA HIS A 121 13.89 -8.18 3.37
C HIS A 121 12.86 -7.65 2.37
N LEU A 122 13.21 -7.65 1.08
CA LEU A 122 12.26 -7.34 0.01
C LEU A 122 11.04 -8.26 0.10
N ALA A 123 11.25 -9.57 0.24
CA ALA A 123 10.18 -10.56 0.30
C ALA A 123 9.27 -10.34 1.50
N LEU A 124 9.84 -10.20 2.71
CA LEU A 124 9.06 -10.02 3.93
C LEU A 124 8.22 -8.75 3.88
N TRP A 125 8.82 -7.60 3.59
CA TRP A 125 8.11 -6.34 3.65
C TRP A 125 7.18 -6.12 2.46
N SER A 126 7.48 -6.68 1.29
CA SER A 126 6.52 -6.71 0.18
C SER A 126 5.31 -7.59 0.50
N PHE A 127 5.52 -8.73 1.16
CA PHE A 127 4.44 -9.59 1.61
C PHE A 127 3.58 -8.90 2.68
N MET A 128 4.20 -8.28 3.69
CA MET A 128 3.48 -7.51 4.73
C MET A 128 2.71 -6.33 4.13
N LEU A 129 3.28 -5.66 3.15
CA LEU A 129 2.59 -4.62 2.39
C LEU A 129 1.38 -5.19 1.64
N SER A 130 1.51 -6.34 0.97
CA SER A 130 0.38 -6.99 0.28
C SER A 130 -0.74 -7.32 1.24
N VAL A 131 -0.43 -7.93 2.39
CA VAL A 131 -1.41 -8.22 3.44
C VAL A 131 -2.09 -6.95 3.93
N ALA A 132 -1.33 -5.87 4.17
CA ALA A 132 -1.89 -4.59 4.57
C ALA A 132 -2.85 -4.01 3.51
N ILE A 133 -2.46 -4.08 2.23
CA ILE A 133 -3.28 -3.62 1.11
C ILE A 133 -4.58 -4.44 1.06
N THR A 134 -4.51 -5.77 1.16
CA THR A 134 -5.68 -6.64 1.18
C THR A 134 -6.61 -6.32 2.36
N MET A 135 -6.04 -6.18 3.57
CA MET A 135 -6.78 -5.80 4.78
C MET A 135 -7.43 -4.42 4.70
N MET A 136 -6.93 -3.55 3.82
CA MET A 136 -7.50 -2.23 3.58
C MET A 136 -8.54 -2.24 2.46
N ILE A 137 -8.18 -2.73 1.27
CA ILE A 137 -8.98 -2.64 0.05
C ILE A 137 -10.23 -3.51 0.13
N ILE A 138 -10.11 -4.78 0.54
CA ILE A 138 -11.25 -5.70 0.53
C ILE A 138 -12.38 -5.19 1.44
N PRO A 139 -12.13 -4.82 2.72
CA PRO A 139 -13.16 -4.25 3.58
C PRO A 139 -13.65 -2.88 3.11
N TYR A 140 -12.77 -2.05 2.54
CA TYR A 140 -13.12 -0.72 2.03
C TYR A 140 -14.07 -0.77 0.83
N TYR A 141 -13.85 -1.72 -0.09
CA TYR A 141 -14.69 -1.90 -1.28
C TYR A 141 -16.03 -2.52 -0.89
N ALA A 142 -16.03 -3.54 -0.02
CA ALA A 142 -17.25 -4.11 0.54
C ALA A 142 -18.08 -3.03 1.26
N TRP A 143 -17.44 -2.20 2.09
CA TRP A 143 -18.11 -1.11 2.79
C TRP A 143 -18.79 -0.12 1.82
N GLY A 144 -18.14 0.23 0.70
CA GLY A 144 -18.74 1.09 -0.32
C GLY A 144 -20.02 0.53 -0.93
N SER A 145 -20.07 -0.78 -1.16
CA SER A 145 -21.26 -1.47 -1.69
C SER A 145 -22.41 -1.57 -0.67
N GLU A 146 -22.08 -1.54 0.63
CA GLU A 146 -23.03 -1.60 1.75
C GLU A 146 -23.64 -0.21 2.07
N LEU A 147 -23.04 0.90 1.61
CA LEU A 147 -23.51 2.27 1.92
C LEU A 147 -24.91 2.58 1.36
N SER A 148 -25.28 2.00 0.22
CA SER A 148 -26.62 2.15 -0.35
C SER A 148 -27.01 0.93 -1.16
N THR A 149 -28.31 0.60 -1.12
CA THR A 149 -28.94 -0.43 -1.96
C THR A 149 -29.40 0.10 -3.32
N ASP A 150 -29.41 1.43 -3.49
CA ASP A 150 -29.83 2.09 -4.74
C ASP A 150 -28.68 2.08 -5.76
N TYR A 151 -28.96 1.61 -6.97
CA TYR A 151 -28.01 1.53 -8.07
C TYR A 151 -27.37 2.88 -8.42
N HIS A 152 -28.17 3.96 -8.46
CA HIS A 152 -27.66 5.30 -8.78
C HIS A 152 -26.74 5.83 -7.68
N GLU A 153 -27.05 5.54 -6.42
CA GLU A 153 -26.20 5.95 -5.30
C GLU A 153 -24.90 5.15 -5.25
N ARG A 154 -24.93 3.85 -5.57
CA ARG A 154 -23.71 3.02 -5.71
C ARG A 154 -22.80 3.56 -6.81
N SER A 155 -23.36 3.99 -7.94
CA SER A 155 -22.60 4.63 -9.01
C SER A 155 -21.91 5.91 -8.52
N LYS A 156 -22.58 6.75 -7.71
CA LYS A 156 -21.97 7.94 -7.10
C LYS A 156 -20.85 7.61 -6.11
N VAL A 157 -20.99 6.54 -5.32
CA VAL A 157 -19.94 6.08 -4.38
C VAL A 157 -18.68 5.68 -5.16
N THR A 158 -18.84 4.83 -6.18
CA THR A 158 -17.74 4.40 -7.05
C THR A 158 -17.13 5.58 -7.80
N GLY A 159 -17.95 6.50 -8.32
CA GLY A 159 -17.49 7.70 -9.00
C GLY A 159 -16.68 8.62 -8.10
N SER A 160 -17.15 8.87 -6.87
CA SER A 160 -16.39 9.64 -5.87
C SER A 160 -15.03 8.99 -5.60
N ARG A 161 -15.01 7.68 -5.33
CA ARG A 161 -13.77 6.92 -5.11
C ARG A 161 -12.81 7.06 -6.30
N ALA A 162 -13.28 6.88 -7.52
CA ALA A 162 -12.45 6.96 -8.72
C ALA A 162 -11.80 8.34 -8.93
N VAL A 163 -12.51 9.43 -8.58
CA VAL A 163 -11.95 10.79 -8.62
C VAL A 163 -10.79 10.92 -7.62
N PHE A 164 -10.99 10.50 -6.37
CA PHE A 164 -9.94 10.57 -5.36
C PHE A 164 -8.76 9.63 -5.64
N ASN A 165 -9.04 8.44 -6.20
CA ASN A 165 -8.00 7.53 -6.69
C ASN A 165 -7.10 8.22 -7.71
N SER A 166 -7.71 8.83 -8.73
CA SER A 166 -7.00 9.51 -9.81
C SER A 166 -6.18 10.68 -9.28
N LEU A 167 -6.76 11.50 -8.39
CA LEU A 167 -6.05 12.59 -7.74
C LEU A 167 -4.86 12.10 -6.91
N GLY A 168 -5.02 10.98 -6.20
CA GLY A 168 -3.95 10.37 -5.42
C GLY A 168 -2.80 9.88 -6.32
N SER A 169 -3.11 9.13 -7.38
CA SER A 169 -2.10 8.64 -8.32
C SER A 169 -1.37 9.78 -9.05
N LEU A 170 -2.10 10.83 -9.48
CA LEU A 170 -1.48 12.01 -10.08
C LEU A 170 -0.57 12.74 -9.10
N SER A 171 -1.00 12.89 -7.84
CA SER A 171 -0.18 13.51 -6.80
C SER A 171 1.10 12.72 -6.56
N ALA A 172 1.02 11.39 -6.52
CA ALA A 172 2.21 10.54 -6.34
C ALA A 172 3.22 10.62 -7.49
N GLN A 173 2.77 10.93 -8.71
CA GLN A 173 3.64 11.14 -9.88
C GLN A 173 4.23 12.56 -9.90
N LEU A 174 3.40 13.55 -9.60
CA LEU A 174 3.77 14.96 -9.68
C LEU A 174 4.69 15.39 -8.54
N ILE A 175 4.51 14.87 -7.32
CA ILE A 175 5.32 15.29 -6.17
C ILE A 175 6.82 15.07 -6.42
N PRO A 176 7.29 13.86 -6.82
CA PRO A 176 8.70 13.68 -7.15
C PRO A 176 9.14 14.61 -8.27
N ALA A 177 8.39 14.69 -9.38
CA ALA A 177 8.73 15.54 -10.52
C ALA A 177 8.87 17.02 -10.16
N MET A 178 7.95 17.54 -9.35
CA MET A 178 7.99 18.91 -8.83
C MET A 178 9.16 19.13 -7.87
N ALA A 179 9.48 18.14 -7.03
CA ALA A 179 10.64 18.22 -6.16
C ALA A 179 11.95 18.30 -6.96
N LEU A 180 12.06 17.52 -8.05
CA LEU A 180 13.20 17.60 -8.98
C LEU A 180 13.31 19.01 -9.60
N LEU A 181 12.19 19.53 -10.12
CA LEU A 181 12.16 20.80 -10.84
C LEU A 181 12.43 22.02 -9.93
N ILE A 182 11.91 22.01 -8.71
CA ILE A 182 11.99 23.17 -7.80
C ILE A 182 13.28 23.15 -6.99
N PHE A 183 13.65 22.00 -6.43
CA PHE A 183 14.76 21.90 -5.48
C PHE A 183 16.03 21.32 -6.10
N GLY A 184 15.97 20.77 -7.31
CA GLY A 184 17.07 19.95 -7.84
C GLY A 184 17.34 18.69 -7.02
N ILE A 185 16.44 18.36 -6.08
CA ILE A 185 16.55 17.19 -5.20
C ILE A 185 15.92 16.03 -5.95
N GLY A 186 16.79 15.25 -6.59
CA GLY A 186 16.45 14.09 -7.37
C GLY A 186 16.48 14.37 -8.88
N GLY A 187 16.94 13.38 -9.62
CA GLY A 187 17.20 13.48 -11.04
C GLY A 187 17.45 12.08 -11.55
N ALA A 188 17.03 11.80 -12.77
CA ALA A 188 17.32 10.53 -13.41
C ALA A 188 18.83 10.23 -13.38
N SER A 189 19.72 11.23 -13.36
CA SER A 189 21.18 11.03 -13.22
C SER A 189 21.66 10.58 -11.83
N VAL A 190 20.93 10.88 -10.74
CA VAL A 190 21.30 10.44 -9.37
C VAL A 190 20.66 9.09 -9.04
N VAL A 191 19.65 8.67 -9.80
CA VAL A 191 18.96 7.38 -9.62
C VAL A 191 19.37 6.38 -10.73
N LEU A 192 19.83 6.82 -11.91
CA LEU A 192 20.25 5.99 -13.08
C LEU A 192 21.77 5.80 -13.18
N GLU A 193 22.55 6.38 -12.27
CA GLU A 193 23.93 5.92 -12.02
C GLU A 193 23.89 4.76 -11.02
#